data_AF-A0A6B2JNC4-F1
#
_entry.id   AF-A0A6B2JNC4-F1
#
_cell.length_a   1.000
_cell.length_b   1.000
_cell.length_c   1.000
_cell.angle_alpha   90.00
_cell.angle_beta   90.00
_cell.angle_gamma   90.00
#
_symmetry.space_group_name_H-M   'P 1'
#
loop_
_entity.id
_entity.type
_entity.pdbx_description
1 polymer ?
#
loop_
_entity_poly.entity_id
_entity_poly.type
_entity_poly.pdbx_seq_one_letter_code
_entity_poly.pdbx_strand_id
1 'polypeptide(L)'
;MRTYLDAKPMARTLREALAEQGIPLSHSASLELVARQFGLADWNTLAAKIGQGPVGTPLRLPAGWGMTGEAINGVTHRLGLDPAAPGVALIESIPPRGEGADLAGKIAVLMQSLRAEPYLGQRLRLSVSLRCEAADEVTAFFRVDAPGTGTMRFDNMLNRGGGLTGTAGWTERQMVLEVPDGAGSVHYGFFLRGYGRAWARDVSVEAVGEDVPITARNSQHLDAPRNLDFRESA
;
A
#
# COMPACT_ATOMS: atom_id res chain seq x y z
N MET A 1 -9.41 4.15 23.25
CA MET A 1 -8.93 5.47 23.71
C MET A 1 -9.20 6.43 22.56
N ARG A 2 -9.98 7.52 22.75
CA ARG A 2 -10.30 8.47 21.66
C ARG A 2 -9.17 9.47 21.48
N THR A 3 -8.85 9.86 20.24
CA THR A 3 -7.75 10.81 19.95
C THR A 3 -8.23 12.08 19.28
N TYR A 4 -7.31 13.02 19.02
CA TYR A 4 -7.64 14.31 18.42
C TYR A 4 -8.27 14.19 17.02
N LEU A 5 -8.15 13.01 16.39
CA LEU A 5 -8.71 12.69 15.09
C LEU A 5 -10.23 12.39 15.19
N ASP A 6 -10.71 12.00 16.37
CA ASP A 6 -12.13 11.78 16.68
C ASP A 6 -12.86 13.06 17.12
N ALA A 7 -12.25 14.24 16.95
CA ALA A 7 -12.72 15.47 17.57
C ALA A 7 -14.17 15.86 17.18
N LYS A 8 -14.60 15.60 15.95
CA LYS A 8 -15.98 15.86 15.49
C LYS A 8 -16.99 14.89 16.12
N PRO A 9 -16.80 13.55 16.07
CA PRO A 9 -17.60 12.61 16.84
C PRO A 9 -17.65 12.92 18.35
N MET A 10 -16.53 13.32 18.95
CA MET A 10 -16.45 13.73 20.35
C MET A 10 -17.31 14.97 20.63
N ALA A 11 -17.22 15.99 19.78
CA ALA A 11 -18.00 17.22 19.92
C ALA A 11 -19.51 16.95 19.79
N ARG A 12 -19.91 16.06 18.88
CA ARG A 12 -21.31 15.62 18.76
C ARG A 12 -21.79 14.92 20.03
N THR A 13 -21.04 13.93 20.50
CA THR A 13 -21.38 13.15 21.72
C THR A 13 -21.48 14.07 22.94
N LEU A 14 -20.53 14.99 23.10
CA LEU A 14 -20.50 15.97 24.19
C LEU A 14 -21.73 16.88 24.17
N ARG A 15 -22.10 17.38 22.99
CA ARG A 15 -23.26 18.24 22.82
C ARG A 15 -24.57 17.54 23.17
N GLU A 16 -24.73 16.29 22.73
CA GLU A 16 -25.93 15.48 23.00
C GLU A 16 -26.06 15.20 24.50
N ALA A 17 -24.99 14.74 25.16
CA ALA A 17 -25.00 14.43 26.58
C ALA A 17 -25.30 15.65 27.47
N LEU A 18 -24.76 16.83 27.12
CA LEU A 18 -25.02 18.05 27.89
C LEU A 18 -26.43 18.62 27.63
N ALA A 19 -26.98 18.45 26.43
CA ALA A 19 -28.36 18.83 26.15
C ALA A 19 -29.37 18.01 26.98
N GLU A 20 -29.12 16.71 27.19
CA GLU A 20 -29.94 15.86 28.06
C GLU A 20 -29.96 16.35 29.52
N GLN A 21 -28.90 17.02 29.96
CA GLN A 21 -28.79 17.62 31.29
C GLN A 21 -29.31 19.07 31.34
N GLY A 22 -29.94 19.55 30.27
CA GLY A 22 -30.46 20.93 30.19
C GLY A 22 -29.39 21.99 30.00
N ILE A 23 -28.18 21.61 29.56
CA ILE A 23 -27.06 22.52 29.27
C ILE A 23 -26.89 22.62 27.75
N PRO A 24 -27.56 23.59 27.08
CA PRO A 24 -27.46 23.72 25.64
C PRO A 24 -26.07 24.23 25.23
N LEU A 25 -25.42 23.49 24.32
CA LEU A 25 -24.18 23.92 23.66
C LEU A 25 -24.39 24.07 22.16
N SER A 26 -23.78 25.12 21.59
CA SER A 26 -23.68 25.26 20.15
C SER A 26 -22.68 24.23 19.58
N HIS A 27 -22.82 23.93 18.29
CA HIS A 27 -21.87 23.05 17.59
C HIS A 27 -20.43 23.58 17.66
N SER A 28 -20.23 24.88 17.47
CA SER A 28 -18.91 25.52 17.58
C SER A 28 -18.35 25.44 19.00
N ALA A 29 -19.14 25.74 20.03
CA ALA A 29 -18.69 25.64 21.42
C ALA A 29 -18.28 24.20 21.81
N SER A 30 -18.95 23.20 21.25
CA SER A 30 -18.61 21.79 21.47
C SER A 30 -17.25 21.44 20.86
N LEU A 31 -16.93 21.97 19.69
CA LEU A 31 -15.63 21.78 19.04
C LEU A 31 -14.49 22.47 19.82
N GLU A 32 -14.75 23.67 20.35
CA GLU A 32 -13.79 24.40 21.18
C GLU A 32 -13.45 23.65 22.47
N LEU A 33 -14.46 23.09 23.16
CA LEU A 33 -14.26 22.31 24.37
C LEU A 33 -13.44 21.05 24.12
N VAL A 34 -13.69 20.36 23.00
CA VAL A 34 -12.90 19.19 22.60
C VAL A 34 -11.45 19.58 22.28
N ALA A 35 -11.20 20.71 21.61
CA ALA A 35 -9.84 21.19 21.37
C ALA A 35 -9.05 21.41 22.68
N ARG A 36 -9.71 21.99 23.68
CA ARG A 36 -9.12 22.23 25.01
C ARG A 36 -8.85 20.93 25.78
N GLN A 37 -9.68 19.90 25.62
CA GLN A 37 -9.42 18.57 26.21
C GLN A 37 -8.11 17.96 25.69
N PHE A 38 -7.70 18.30 24.47
CA PHE A 38 -6.42 17.89 23.89
C PHE A 38 -5.28 18.90 24.15
N GLY A 39 -5.48 19.89 25.03
CA GLY A 39 -4.48 20.90 25.39
C GLY A 39 -4.22 21.94 24.29
N LEU A 40 -5.13 22.10 23.32
CA LEU A 40 -5.01 23.10 22.25
C LEU A 40 -5.89 24.32 22.53
N ALA A 41 -5.48 25.47 21.98
CA ALA A 41 -6.10 26.77 22.28
C ALA A 41 -7.54 26.88 21.74
N ASP A 42 -7.75 26.40 20.51
CA ASP A 42 -9.03 26.51 19.80
C ASP A 42 -9.25 25.39 18.78
N TRP A 43 -10.48 25.32 18.26
CA TRP A 43 -10.85 24.39 17.20
C TRP A 43 -10.00 24.58 15.94
N ASN A 44 -9.61 25.80 15.57
CA ASN A 44 -8.81 26.03 14.36
C ASN A 44 -7.42 25.38 14.46
N THR A 45 -6.80 25.41 15.64
CA THR A 45 -5.52 24.77 15.94
C THR A 45 -5.65 23.26 15.92
N LEU A 46 -6.72 22.72 16.54
CA LEU A 46 -7.04 21.29 16.47
C LEU A 46 -7.31 20.85 15.03
N ALA A 47 -8.09 21.62 14.26
CA ALA A 47 -8.42 21.36 12.87
C ALA A 47 -7.19 21.45 11.96
N ALA A 48 -6.27 22.39 12.22
CA ALA A 48 -5.00 22.46 11.54
C ALA A 48 -4.14 21.24 11.86
N LYS A 49 -4.10 20.78 13.11
CA LYS A 49 -3.39 19.57 13.54
C LYS A 49 -4.00 18.29 12.96
N ILE A 50 -5.33 18.24 12.82
CA ILE A 50 -6.05 17.18 12.09
C ILE A 50 -5.70 17.24 10.60
N GLY A 51 -5.67 18.43 10.01
CA GLY A 51 -5.34 18.64 8.60
C GLY A 51 -3.87 18.38 8.26
N GLN A 52 -2.97 18.56 9.22
CA GLN A 52 -1.54 18.23 9.09
C GLN A 52 -1.27 16.74 9.30
N GLY A 53 -2.07 16.06 10.13
CA GLY A 53 -1.77 14.69 10.58
C GLY A 53 -0.41 14.60 11.28
N PRO A 54 -0.01 13.42 11.78
CA PRO A 54 1.40 13.17 11.97
C PRO A 54 2.03 13.12 10.58
N VAL A 55 2.82 14.12 10.20
CA VAL A 55 3.67 14.00 8.99
C VAL A 55 4.86 13.15 9.40
N GLY A 56 4.94 11.93 8.87
CA GLY A 56 6.11 11.08 9.10
C GLY A 56 7.34 11.76 8.51
N THR A 57 8.48 11.74 9.22
CA THR A 57 9.73 12.25 8.65
C THR A 57 10.01 11.55 7.31
N PRO A 58 10.14 12.30 6.20
CA PRO A 58 10.36 11.70 4.89
C PRO A 58 11.58 10.79 4.90
N LEU A 59 11.45 9.61 4.30
CA LEU A 59 12.57 8.69 4.12
C LEU A 59 13.27 9.00 2.79
N ARG A 60 14.58 8.80 2.75
CA ARG A 60 15.35 8.93 1.50
C ARG A 60 15.00 7.77 0.57
N LEU A 61 14.72 8.07 -0.69
CA LEU A 61 14.49 7.04 -1.70
C LEU A 61 15.80 6.34 -2.12
N PRO A 62 15.76 5.02 -2.39
CA PRO A 62 16.84 4.36 -3.10
C PRO A 62 17.05 4.99 -4.49
N ALA A 63 18.29 5.03 -4.97
CA ALA A 63 18.58 5.61 -6.28
C ALA A 63 17.87 4.83 -7.40
N GLY A 64 17.16 5.54 -8.28
CA GLY A 64 16.41 4.93 -9.39
C GLY A 64 15.03 4.37 -9.00
N TRP A 65 14.62 4.49 -7.73
CA TRP A 65 13.30 4.07 -7.25
C TRP A 65 12.36 5.27 -7.13
N GLY A 66 11.07 5.02 -7.36
CA GLY A 66 9.97 5.99 -7.24
C GLY A 66 8.84 5.46 -6.37
N MET A 67 7.91 6.36 -6.04
CA MET A 67 6.71 6.07 -5.25
C MET A 67 5.45 6.23 -6.11
N THR A 68 4.46 5.37 -5.93
CA THR A 68 3.13 5.50 -6.56
C THR A 68 2.02 4.97 -5.63
N GLY A 69 0.76 5.21 -5.98
CA GLY A 69 -0.42 4.84 -5.19
C GLY A 69 -1.12 6.04 -4.54
N GLU A 70 -2.29 5.81 -3.95
CA GLU A 70 -3.10 6.87 -3.33
C GLU A 70 -2.49 7.38 -2.02
N ALA A 71 -1.58 6.60 -1.43
CA ALA A 71 -1.16 6.76 -0.05
C ALA A 71 0.30 7.22 0.11
N ILE A 72 0.80 8.04 -0.83
CA ILE A 72 2.20 8.52 -0.88
C ILE A 72 2.40 9.96 -0.40
N ASN A 73 1.39 10.56 0.24
CA ASN A 73 1.34 11.99 0.57
C ASN A 73 2.09 12.40 1.85
N GLY A 74 2.84 11.48 2.49
CA GLY A 74 3.55 11.76 3.74
C GLY A 74 2.65 11.96 4.97
N VAL A 75 1.34 11.77 4.83
CA VAL A 75 0.34 11.81 5.91
C VAL A 75 -0.24 10.42 6.18
N THR A 76 -0.38 9.60 5.14
CA THR A 76 -0.91 8.24 5.24
C THR A 76 0.21 7.21 5.38
N HIS A 77 1.22 7.28 4.51
CA HIS A 77 2.42 6.47 4.59
C HIS A 77 3.67 7.30 4.33
N ARG A 78 4.79 6.78 4.80
CA ARG A 78 6.12 7.15 4.33
C ARG A 78 6.84 5.95 3.74
N LEU A 79 7.65 6.20 2.72
CA LEU A 79 8.32 5.18 1.92
C LEU A 79 9.76 5.60 1.67
N GLY A 80 10.70 4.64 1.71
CA GLY A 80 12.10 4.89 1.37
C GLY A 80 13.02 3.86 2.00
N LEU A 81 14.27 4.25 2.27
CA LEU A 81 15.25 3.42 2.97
C LEU A 81 14.96 3.40 4.47
N ASP A 82 15.08 2.23 5.09
CA ASP A 82 15.00 2.07 6.54
C ASP A 82 16.25 2.71 7.19
N PRO A 83 16.09 3.74 8.04
CA PRO A 83 17.22 4.37 8.73
C PRO A 83 17.89 3.43 9.75
N ALA A 84 17.20 2.38 10.22
CA ALA A 84 17.73 1.40 11.16
C ALA A 84 18.41 0.20 10.47
N ALA A 85 18.24 0.02 9.15
CA ALA A 85 18.73 -1.15 8.44
C ALA A 85 19.27 -0.79 7.03
N PRO A 86 20.60 -0.63 6.87
CA PRO A 86 21.21 -0.41 5.57
C PRO A 86 20.82 -1.50 4.55
N GLY A 87 20.52 -1.08 3.32
CA GLY A 87 20.12 -1.99 2.23
C GLY A 87 18.66 -2.48 2.30
N VAL A 88 17.88 -2.00 3.27
CA VAL A 88 16.47 -2.38 3.42
C VAL A 88 15.56 -1.20 3.05
N ALA A 89 14.55 -1.46 2.22
CA ALA A 89 13.47 -0.52 1.94
C ALA A 89 12.31 -0.72 2.92
N LEU A 90 11.60 0.36 3.24
CA LEU A 90 10.50 0.44 4.19
C LEU A 90 9.32 1.18 3.57
N ILE A 91 8.12 0.64 3.81
CA ILE A 91 6.84 1.33 3.68
C ILE A 91 6.13 1.20 5.03
N GLU A 92 5.73 2.30 5.64
CA GLU A 92 4.98 2.26 6.88
C GLU A 92 3.83 3.26 6.90
N SER A 93 2.70 2.81 7.45
CA SER A 93 1.57 3.67 7.77
C SER A 93 1.95 4.61 8.90
N ILE A 94 1.62 5.89 8.76
CA ILE A 94 1.94 6.92 9.74
C ILE A 94 0.91 7.00 10.87
N PRO A 95 -0.41 7.12 10.62
CA PRO A 95 -1.37 7.10 11.69
C PRO A 95 -1.46 5.69 12.30
N PRO A 96 -1.54 5.57 13.63
CA PRO A 96 -1.74 4.28 14.28
C PRO A 96 -3.13 3.72 13.94
N ARG A 97 -3.24 2.39 13.94
CA ARG A 97 -4.50 1.70 13.64
C ARG A 97 -5.59 2.14 14.61
N GLY A 98 -6.76 2.50 14.07
CA GLY A 98 -7.91 2.94 14.84
C GLY A 98 -7.86 4.42 15.24
N GLU A 99 -6.83 5.15 14.81
CA GLU A 99 -6.74 6.59 14.96
C GLU A 99 -6.51 7.22 13.59
N GLY A 100 -7.15 8.36 13.32
CA GLY A 100 -6.85 9.13 12.11
C GLY A 100 -7.61 8.70 10.88
N ALA A 101 -6.99 8.93 9.73
CA ALA A 101 -7.59 8.60 8.46
C ALA A 101 -7.73 7.08 8.33
N ASP A 102 -8.89 6.63 7.87
CA ASP A 102 -9.07 5.26 7.43
C ASP A 102 -8.09 4.97 6.28
N LEU A 103 -7.21 3.98 6.51
CA LEU A 103 -6.24 3.52 5.52
C LEU A 103 -6.72 2.26 4.78
N ALA A 104 -7.88 1.70 5.13
CA ALA A 104 -8.39 0.50 4.49
C ALA A 104 -8.40 0.65 2.96
N GLY A 105 -7.78 -0.32 2.28
CA GLY A 105 -7.70 -0.36 0.83
C GLY A 105 -6.69 0.59 0.17
N LYS A 106 -6.18 1.61 0.88
CA LYS A 106 -5.20 2.56 0.33
C LYS A 106 -3.86 1.89 0.10
N ILE A 107 -3.23 2.15 -1.06
CA ILE A 107 -1.98 1.50 -1.43
C ILE A 107 -0.82 2.51 -1.44
N ALA A 108 0.28 2.12 -0.83
CA ALA A 108 1.58 2.77 -0.92
C ALA A 108 2.56 1.82 -1.62
N VAL A 109 3.13 2.25 -2.75
CA VAL A 109 4.02 1.44 -3.59
C VAL A 109 5.41 2.08 -3.67
N LEU A 110 6.46 1.27 -3.45
CA LEU A 110 7.83 1.62 -3.78
C LEU A 110 8.30 0.73 -4.94
N MET A 111 8.75 1.34 -6.03
CA MET A 111 9.02 0.60 -7.27
C MET A 111 10.12 1.19 -8.13
N GLN A 112 10.61 0.37 -9.06
CA GLN A 112 11.48 0.77 -10.14
C GLN A 112 10.85 0.38 -11.49
N SER A 113 11.24 1.10 -12.54
CA SER A 113 10.83 0.81 -13.92
C SER A 113 12.06 0.72 -14.82
N LEU A 114 12.02 -0.19 -15.78
CA LEU A 114 13.05 -0.33 -16.81
C LEU A 114 12.43 -0.42 -18.20
N ARG A 115 13.24 -0.07 -19.19
CA ARG A 115 12.95 -0.21 -20.62
C ARG A 115 12.91 -1.69 -21.01
N ALA A 116 11.85 -2.13 -21.69
CA ALA A 116 11.66 -3.54 -22.03
C ALA A 116 12.54 -4.02 -23.20
N GLU A 117 13.04 -3.11 -24.03
CA GLU A 117 13.75 -3.42 -25.27
C GLU A 117 14.90 -4.43 -25.14
N PRO A 118 15.74 -4.41 -24.09
CA PRO A 118 16.80 -5.41 -23.91
C PRO A 118 16.31 -6.83 -23.59
N TYR A 119 15.02 -6.97 -23.27
CA TYR A 119 14.42 -8.18 -22.71
C TYR A 119 13.30 -8.76 -23.59
N LEU A 120 13.03 -8.17 -24.74
CA LEU A 120 11.98 -8.65 -25.67
C LEU A 120 12.20 -10.13 -26.01
N GLY A 121 11.11 -10.90 -25.98
CA GLY A 121 11.10 -12.34 -26.22
C GLY A 121 11.66 -13.18 -25.06
N GLN A 122 12.19 -12.57 -24.00
CA GLN A 122 12.80 -13.29 -22.87
C GLN A 122 11.80 -13.46 -21.71
N ARG A 123 12.18 -14.35 -20.78
CA ARG A 123 11.55 -14.43 -19.46
C ARG A 123 12.42 -13.71 -18.46
N LEU A 124 11.79 -12.92 -17.61
CA LEU A 124 12.42 -12.29 -16.47
C LEU A 124 11.92 -12.92 -15.18
N ARG A 125 12.82 -13.14 -14.22
CA ARG A 125 12.50 -13.49 -12.84
C ARG A 125 12.72 -12.27 -11.94
N LEU A 126 11.71 -11.92 -11.15
CA LEU A 126 11.84 -11.04 -9.99
C LEU A 126 12.00 -11.92 -8.74
N SER A 127 13.03 -11.67 -7.94
CA SER A 127 13.19 -12.22 -6.59
C SER A 127 13.24 -11.08 -5.57
N VAL A 128 12.61 -11.27 -4.41
CA VAL A 128 12.60 -10.28 -3.32
C VAL A 128 12.32 -10.94 -1.97
N SER A 129 13.03 -10.52 -0.93
CA SER A 129 12.72 -10.89 0.45
C SER A 129 11.79 -9.85 1.08
N LEU A 130 10.64 -10.29 1.57
CA LEU A 130 9.65 -9.44 2.24
C LEU A 130 9.55 -9.78 3.73
N ARG A 131 9.28 -8.76 4.55
CA ARG A 131 8.94 -8.89 5.97
C ARG A 131 7.82 -7.90 6.28
N CYS A 132 6.95 -8.22 7.23
CA CYS A 132 5.93 -7.28 7.68
C CYS A 132 5.70 -7.31 9.20
N GLU A 133 5.12 -6.24 9.72
CA GLU A 133 4.71 -6.13 11.11
C GLU A 133 3.38 -5.39 11.23
N ALA A 134 2.45 -5.98 11.97
CA ALA A 134 1.09 -5.48 12.17
C ALA A 134 0.39 -5.03 10.87
N ALA A 135 0.73 -5.68 9.75
CA ALA A 135 0.36 -5.25 8.41
C ALA A 135 -0.98 -5.85 7.95
N ASP A 136 -1.78 -5.05 7.25
CA ASP A 136 -3.01 -5.53 6.63
C ASP A 136 -2.71 -6.42 5.42
N GLU A 137 -1.95 -5.93 4.43
CA GLU A 137 -1.52 -6.72 3.28
C GLU A 137 -0.23 -6.15 2.69
N VAL A 138 0.78 -7.02 2.55
CA VAL A 138 2.07 -6.72 1.92
C VAL A 138 2.34 -7.72 0.83
N THR A 139 2.74 -7.26 -0.35
CA THR A 139 3.23 -8.16 -1.40
C THR A 139 4.18 -7.43 -2.36
N ALA A 140 4.88 -8.20 -3.17
CA ALA A 140 5.61 -7.72 -4.33
C ALA A 140 4.72 -7.76 -5.57
N PHE A 141 5.07 -6.98 -6.58
CA PHE A 141 4.44 -7.05 -7.89
C PHE A 141 5.47 -7.02 -9.01
N PHE A 142 5.10 -7.59 -10.14
CA PHE A 142 5.84 -7.58 -11.39
C PHE A 142 4.88 -7.33 -12.54
N ARG A 143 5.21 -6.40 -13.44
CA ARG A 143 4.32 -5.96 -14.52
C ARG A 143 5.10 -5.65 -15.79
N VAL A 144 4.55 -6.04 -16.93
CA VAL A 144 5.05 -5.67 -18.25
C VAL A 144 3.93 -4.90 -18.96
N ASP A 145 4.25 -3.71 -19.45
CA ASP A 145 3.30 -2.81 -20.12
C ASP A 145 3.70 -2.62 -21.60
N ALA A 146 2.69 -2.41 -22.44
CA ALA A 146 2.86 -1.99 -23.83
C ALA A 146 3.32 -0.52 -23.90
N PRO A 147 3.90 -0.06 -25.02
CA PRO A 147 4.16 1.36 -25.25
C PRO A 147 2.88 2.20 -25.06
N GLY A 148 2.96 3.24 -24.24
CA GLY A 148 1.79 4.06 -23.89
C GLY A 148 1.03 3.53 -22.69
N THR A 149 -0.21 3.06 -22.89
CA THR A 149 -1.08 2.54 -21.81
C THR A 149 -1.51 1.11 -22.10
N GLY A 150 -1.30 0.21 -21.16
CA GLY A 150 -1.88 -1.14 -21.20
C GLY A 150 -0.96 -2.20 -20.61
N THR A 151 -1.48 -2.99 -19.67
CA THR A 151 -0.73 -4.07 -19.04
C THR A 151 -0.81 -5.35 -19.85
N MET A 152 0.35 -5.88 -20.27
CA MET A 152 0.47 -7.11 -21.03
C MET A 152 0.66 -8.33 -20.14
N ARG A 153 1.40 -8.18 -19.03
CA ARG A 153 1.65 -9.22 -18.02
C ARG A 153 1.63 -8.59 -16.64
N PHE A 154 1.07 -9.28 -15.66
CA PHE A 154 1.03 -8.82 -14.28
C PHE A 154 0.99 -10.00 -13.32
N ASP A 155 1.73 -9.88 -12.24
CA ASP A 155 1.70 -10.80 -11.12
C ASP A 155 1.95 -10.03 -9.82
N ASN A 156 1.23 -10.37 -8.76
CA ASN A 156 1.46 -9.86 -7.40
C ASN A 156 1.31 -10.95 -6.33
N MET A 157 1.20 -12.21 -6.76
CA MET A 157 1.06 -13.41 -5.93
C MET A 157 -0.18 -13.48 -5.01
N LEU A 158 -1.06 -12.47 -4.97
CA LEU A 158 -2.19 -12.43 -4.03
C LEU A 158 -3.16 -13.60 -4.25
N ASN A 159 -3.45 -13.93 -5.51
CA ASN A 159 -4.35 -15.03 -5.88
C ASN A 159 -3.82 -16.43 -5.54
N ARG A 160 -2.57 -16.53 -5.06
CA ARG A 160 -1.93 -17.81 -4.71
C ARG A 160 -1.23 -17.78 -3.34
N GLY A 161 -1.62 -16.86 -2.46
CA GLY A 161 -1.13 -16.81 -1.07
C GLY A 161 0.30 -16.30 -0.89
N GLY A 162 0.84 -15.54 -1.85
CA GLY A 162 2.19 -14.97 -1.72
C GLY A 162 2.27 -13.65 -0.92
N GLY A 163 1.13 -13.06 -0.55
CA GLY A 163 1.08 -11.91 0.33
C GLY A 163 1.46 -12.24 1.78
N LEU A 164 1.88 -11.23 2.54
CA LEU A 164 2.12 -11.30 3.97
C LEU A 164 1.09 -10.43 4.71
N THR A 165 0.61 -10.90 5.85
CA THR A 165 -0.33 -10.19 6.73
C THR A 165 0.09 -10.37 8.19
N GLY A 166 -0.39 -9.51 9.09
CA GLY A 166 -0.02 -9.51 10.50
C GLY A 166 1.48 -9.24 10.69
N THR A 167 2.15 -10.13 11.42
CA THR A 167 3.59 -10.06 11.64
C THR A 167 4.24 -11.33 11.11
N ALA A 168 5.10 -11.18 10.12
CA ALA A 168 5.81 -12.28 9.48
C ALA A 168 7.29 -11.92 9.33
N GLY A 169 8.16 -12.91 9.54
CA GLY A 169 9.60 -12.78 9.31
C GLY A 169 9.96 -12.65 7.84
N TRP A 170 11.26 -12.54 7.57
CA TRP A 170 11.78 -12.50 6.20
C TRP A 170 11.38 -13.75 5.42
N THR A 171 10.70 -13.54 4.31
CA THR A 171 10.23 -14.60 3.42
C THR A 171 10.55 -14.22 1.99
N GLU A 172 11.25 -15.10 1.27
CA GLU A 172 11.56 -14.91 -0.14
C GLU A 172 10.30 -15.12 -1.01
N ARG A 173 10.20 -14.31 -2.06
CA ARG A 173 9.16 -14.35 -3.07
C ARG A 173 9.76 -14.25 -4.46
N GLN A 174 9.20 -15.03 -5.38
CA GLN A 174 9.66 -15.07 -6.76
C GLN A 174 8.48 -15.03 -7.73
N MET A 175 8.66 -14.31 -8.84
CA MET A 175 7.72 -14.22 -9.96
C MET A 175 8.50 -14.31 -11.27
N VAL A 176 7.92 -14.97 -12.28
CA VAL A 176 8.52 -15.10 -13.61
C VAL A 176 7.49 -14.66 -14.64
N LEU A 177 7.82 -13.62 -15.40
CA LEU A 177 7.00 -13.09 -16.48
C LEU A 177 7.76 -13.14 -17.79
N GLU A 178 7.03 -13.43 -18.86
CA GLU A 178 7.50 -13.21 -20.23
C GLU A 178 7.46 -11.72 -20.56
N VAL A 179 8.39 -11.25 -21.39
CA VAL A 179 8.40 -9.91 -21.97
C VAL A 179 8.09 -10.03 -23.46
N PRO A 180 6.83 -9.79 -23.88
CA PRO A 180 6.45 -9.97 -25.29
C PRO A 180 7.16 -8.97 -26.21
N ASP A 181 7.31 -9.30 -27.50
CA ASP A 181 8.01 -8.47 -28.51
C ASP A 181 7.47 -7.04 -28.65
N GLY A 182 6.21 -6.81 -28.27
CA GLY A 182 5.57 -5.49 -28.27
C GLY A 182 5.63 -4.74 -26.94
N ALA A 183 6.42 -5.19 -25.96
CA ALA A 183 6.52 -4.55 -24.65
C ALA A 183 7.31 -3.22 -24.71
N GLY A 184 6.87 -2.23 -23.94
CA GLY A 184 7.56 -0.95 -23.80
C GLY A 184 8.32 -0.83 -22.48
N SER A 185 7.76 -1.33 -21.39
CA SER A 185 8.34 -1.18 -20.06
C SER A 185 8.07 -2.35 -19.14
N VAL A 186 8.96 -2.53 -18.17
CA VAL A 186 8.83 -3.49 -17.08
C VAL A 186 8.86 -2.73 -15.75
N HIS A 187 7.94 -3.06 -14.86
CA HIS A 187 7.76 -2.42 -13.56
C HIS A 187 7.74 -3.46 -12.46
N TYR A 188 8.44 -3.20 -11.37
CA TYR A 188 8.50 -4.11 -10.23
C TYR A 188 8.70 -3.34 -8.93
N GLY A 189 8.30 -3.96 -7.83
CA GLY A 189 8.45 -3.38 -6.51
C GLY A 189 7.62 -4.12 -5.48
N PHE A 190 7.32 -3.44 -4.39
CA PHE A 190 6.46 -3.96 -3.34
C PHE A 190 5.53 -2.86 -2.84
N PHE A 191 4.44 -3.29 -2.21
CA PHE A 191 3.47 -2.37 -1.66
C PHE A 191 2.96 -2.81 -0.29
N LEU A 192 2.49 -1.82 0.46
CA LEU A 192 1.65 -1.99 1.62
C LEU A 192 0.26 -1.46 1.26
N ARG A 193 -0.77 -2.28 1.50
CA ARG A 193 -2.16 -1.87 1.46
C ARG A 193 -2.68 -1.81 2.89
N GLY A 194 -3.24 -0.68 3.29
CA GLY A 194 -3.76 -0.50 4.65
C GLY A 194 -2.70 -0.13 5.67
N TYR A 195 -2.89 -0.56 6.91
CA TYR A 195 -2.01 -0.23 8.03
C TYR A 195 -0.81 -1.18 8.14
N GLY A 196 0.22 -0.73 8.86
CA GLY A 196 1.34 -1.53 9.33
C GLY A 196 2.68 -1.13 8.73
N ARG A 197 3.62 -2.07 8.76
CA ARG A 197 4.99 -1.90 8.24
C ARG A 197 5.36 -3.03 7.30
N ALA A 198 5.98 -2.66 6.19
CA ALA A 198 6.48 -3.56 5.17
C ALA A 198 7.94 -3.25 4.88
N TRP A 199 8.78 -4.28 4.87
CA TRP A 199 10.16 -4.18 4.46
C TRP A 199 10.45 -5.06 3.25
N ALA A 200 11.35 -4.59 2.40
CA ALA A 200 11.89 -5.36 1.29
C ALA A 200 13.42 -5.26 1.24
N ARG A 201 14.07 -6.34 0.86
CA ARG A 201 15.51 -6.39 0.58
C ARG A 201 15.82 -7.45 -0.48
N ASP A 202 17.07 -7.48 -0.92
CA ASP A 202 17.60 -8.50 -1.83
C ASP A 202 16.76 -8.62 -3.12
N VAL A 203 16.42 -7.46 -3.71
CA VAL A 203 15.65 -7.40 -4.96
C VAL A 203 16.56 -7.71 -6.14
N SER A 204 16.22 -8.74 -6.94
CA SER A 204 16.91 -9.05 -8.19
C SER A 204 15.93 -9.20 -9.35
N VAL A 205 16.34 -8.74 -10.54
CA VAL A 205 15.61 -8.94 -11.81
C VAL A 205 16.59 -9.50 -12.82
N GLU A 206 16.32 -10.72 -13.28
CA GLU A 206 17.28 -11.49 -14.09
C GLU A 206 16.57 -12.17 -15.26
N ALA A 207 17.24 -12.22 -16.42
CA ALA A 207 16.78 -13.04 -17.54
C ALA A 207 16.97 -14.53 -17.22
N VAL A 208 15.97 -15.34 -17.56
CA VAL A 208 15.95 -16.78 -17.30
C VAL A 208 15.57 -17.56 -18.56
N GLY A 209 16.00 -18.82 -18.62
CA GLY A 209 15.71 -19.72 -19.74
C GLY A 209 14.24 -20.12 -19.84
N GLU A 210 13.86 -20.66 -21.01
CA GLU A 210 12.50 -21.14 -21.29
C GLU A 210 12.09 -22.37 -20.46
N ASP A 211 13.06 -23.04 -19.83
CA ASP A 211 12.85 -24.14 -18.88
C ASP A 211 12.24 -23.66 -17.55
N VAL A 212 12.38 -22.38 -17.23
CA VAL A 212 11.82 -21.79 -16.02
C VAL A 212 10.35 -21.40 -16.26
N PRO A 213 9.38 -22.02 -15.57
CA PRO A 213 7.96 -21.77 -15.81
C PRO A 213 7.55 -20.35 -15.41
N ILE A 214 6.68 -19.73 -16.22
CA ILE A 214 6.04 -18.45 -15.86
C ILE A 214 5.09 -18.64 -14.66
N THR A 215 5.05 -17.66 -13.76
CA THR A 215 4.28 -17.76 -12.50
C THR A 215 2.83 -17.31 -12.62
N ALA A 216 2.54 -16.38 -13.53
CA ALA A 216 1.18 -15.93 -13.83
C ALA A 216 0.78 -16.38 -15.24
N ARG A 217 -0.10 -17.38 -15.33
CA ARG A 217 -0.92 -17.58 -16.53
C ARG A 217 -2.06 -16.58 -16.45
N ASN A 218 -1.86 -15.38 -16.98
CA ASN A 218 -2.95 -14.44 -17.22
C ASN A 218 -3.80 -14.96 -18.39
N SER A 219 -4.58 -16.00 -18.16
CA SER A 219 -5.69 -16.34 -19.03
C SER A 219 -6.97 -16.16 -18.20
N GLN A 220 -7.40 -14.90 -18.06
CA GLN A 220 -8.81 -14.60 -17.75
C GLN A 220 -9.75 -15.18 -18.82
N HIS A 221 -9.19 -15.56 -19.96
CA HIS A 221 -9.83 -16.29 -21.02
C HIS A 221 -9.64 -17.80 -20.79
N LEU A 222 -10.72 -18.55 -20.96
CA LEU A 222 -10.62 -20.00 -21.09
C LEU A 222 -9.96 -20.32 -22.44
N ASP A 223 -9.16 -21.38 -22.50
CA ASP A 223 -8.58 -21.86 -23.77
C ASP A 223 -9.67 -22.26 -24.80
N ALA A 224 -10.85 -22.64 -24.29
CA ALA A 224 -12.05 -22.93 -25.06
C ALA A 224 -13.31 -22.71 -24.19
N PRO A 225 -14.50 -22.54 -24.80
CA PRO A 225 -15.76 -22.48 -24.05
C PRO A 225 -15.94 -23.72 -23.16
N ARG A 226 -16.29 -23.52 -21.88
CA ARG A 226 -16.54 -24.59 -20.89
C ARG A 226 -17.82 -24.29 -20.11
N ASN A 227 -18.49 -25.34 -19.59
CA ASN A 227 -19.68 -25.24 -18.73
C ASN A 227 -20.81 -24.36 -19.34
N LEU A 228 -21.03 -24.49 -20.65
CA LEU A 228 -22.03 -23.70 -21.38
C LEU A 228 -23.48 -24.06 -21.00
N ASP A 229 -23.67 -25.21 -20.34
CA ASP A 229 -24.96 -25.68 -19.84
C ASP A 229 -25.17 -25.41 -18.35
N PHE A 230 -24.21 -24.76 -17.68
CA PHE A 230 -24.25 -24.36 -16.27
C PHE A 230 -24.41 -25.51 -15.27
N ARG A 231 -24.08 -26.75 -15.63
CA ARG A 231 -24.27 -27.93 -14.76
C ARG A 231 -23.14 -28.16 -13.76
N GLU A 232 -21.98 -27.56 -13.98
CA GLU A 232 -20.85 -27.63 -13.07
C GLU A 232 -20.88 -26.44 -12.09
N SER A 233 -20.76 -26.71 -10.78
CA SER A 233 -20.52 -25.70 -9.75
C SER A 233 -19.04 -25.60 -9.41
N ALA A 234 -18.60 -24.40 -9.03
CA ALA A 234 -17.22 -24.11 -8.62
C ALA A 234 -16.82 -24.81 -7.30
#